data_AF-A0A969ZLS4-F1
#
_entry.id   AF-A0A969ZLS4-F1
#
_cell.length_a   1.000
_cell.length_b   1.000
_cell.length_c   1.000
_cell.angle_alpha   90.00
_cell.angle_beta   90.00
_cell.angle_gamma   90.00
#
_symmetry.space_group_name_H-M   'P 1'
#
loop_
_entity.id
_entity.type
_entity.pdbx_description
1 polymer ?
#
loop_
_entity_poly.entity_id
_entity_poly.type
_entity_poly.pdbx_seq_one_letter_code
_entity_poly.pdbx_strand_id
1 'polypeptide(L)'
;MDINEIIVYIMVAFMVLGALDKIIGNKYGLGEQFDEGIMAMGSLAVAMVGVVSLAPVLAKILGPIVTPIYTALGADPAMFATTLLANDMGGYPLAMELAQTTEAGLFAGLILGAMMGPTIVFTIPVALGIIEEKDHRFLAMGIMAGMVTIPIGTFIGGLVAGFDIVMIVRNLVPIVIVALLLALGLWKMPDKMIKGFTVFAQGVVAIITIGTAAIIVETLTGIVVIPGMAPASDGIQTVGEIALMLAGAFPMVHFITKVFSKPLMKMGGLLGIGDVAAAGMVATLANNIPMFGLMKDM
;
A
#
# COMPACT_ATOMS: atom_id res chain seq x y z
N MET A 1 -10.94 26.09 2.95
CA MET A 1 -10.20 24.86 3.32
C MET A 1 -10.61 23.81 2.33
N ASP A 2 -9.62 23.17 1.72
CA ASP A 2 -9.87 22.01 0.87
C ASP A 2 -10.35 20.83 1.74
N ILE A 3 -11.07 19.86 1.16
CA ILE A 3 -11.57 18.68 1.86
C ILE A 3 -10.43 17.92 2.52
N ASN A 4 -9.29 17.83 1.82
CA ASN A 4 -8.07 17.21 2.36
C ASN A 4 -7.61 17.89 3.66
N GLU A 5 -7.54 19.23 3.68
CA GLU A 5 -7.15 19.98 4.88
C GLU A 5 -8.11 19.71 6.03
N ILE A 6 -9.41 19.69 5.77
CA ILE A 6 -10.43 19.39 6.80
C ILE A 6 -10.19 18.01 7.41
N ILE A 7 -9.95 16.99 6.57
CA ILE A 7 -9.68 15.62 7.00
C ILE A 7 -8.39 15.55 7.84
N VAL A 8 -7.32 16.23 7.42
CA VAL A 8 -6.07 16.32 8.18
C VAL A 8 -6.31 17.00 9.53
N TYR A 9 -7.06 18.10 9.59
CA TYR A 9 -7.38 18.76 10.86
C TYR A 9 -8.18 17.88 11.81
N ILE A 10 -9.10 17.06 11.30
CA ILE A 10 -9.83 16.08 12.11
C ILE A 10 -8.86 15.05 12.69
N MET A 11 -7.96 14.49 11.87
CA MET A 11 -6.94 13.55 12.35
C MET A 11 -6.00 14.17 13.39
N VAL A 12 -5.58 15.43 13.20
CA VAL A 12 -4.78 16.16 14.19
C VAL A 12 -5.56 16.37 15.50
N ALA A 13 -6.85 16.66 15.44
CA ALA A 13 -7.68 16.75 16.65
C ALA A 13 -7.72 15.41 17.40
N PHE A 14 -7.87 14.29 16.69
CA PHE A 14 -7.81 12.94 17.28
C PHE A 14 -6.42 12.58 17.81
N MET A 15 -5.34 13.03 17.16
CA MET A 15 -3.98 12.90 17.68
C MET A 15 -3.84 13.61 19.03
N VAL A 16 -4.34 14.85 19.14
CA VAL A 16 -4.33 15.60 20.41
C VAL A 16 -5.16 14.89 21.47
N LEU A 17 -6.36 14.38 21.12
CA LEU A 17 -7.18 13.61 22.04
C LEU A 17 -6.50 12.31 22.49
N GLY A 18 -5.82 11.60 21.59
CA GLY A 18 -5.05 10.40 21.92
C GLY A 18 -3.91 10.71 22.88
N ALA A 19 -3.13 11.75 22.59
CA ALA A 19 -2.06 12.20 23.48
C ALA A 19 -2.60 12.63 24.87
N LEU A 20 -3.72 13.34 24.93
CA LEU A 20 -4.36 13.71 26.19
C LEU A 20 -4.88 12.49 26.95
N ASP A 21 -5.52 11.54 26.27
CA ASP A 21 -6.00 10.30 26.87
C ASP A 21 -4.84 9.49 27.47
N LYS A 22 -3.71 9.41 26.76
CA LYS A 22 -2.48 8.80 27.28
C LYS A 22 -2.02 9.46 28.58
N ILE A 23 -2.01 10.79 28.66
CA ILE A 23 -1.59 11.53 29.86
C ILE A 23 -2.50 11.24 31.06
N ILE A 24 -3.81 11.05 30.84
CA ILE A 24 -4.77 10.78 31.93
C ILE A 24 -4.94 9.28 32.26
N GLY A 25 -4.06 8.42 31.75
CA GLY A 25 -4.02 6.99 32.04
C GLY A 25 -4.82 6.11 31.06
N ASN A 26 -4.97 6.54 29.81
CA ASN A 26 -5.61 5.80 28.70
C ASN A 26 -7.04 5.32 29.04
N LYS A 27 -7.88 6.22 29.54
CA LYS A 27 -9.24 5.87 29.99
C LYS A 27 -10.18 5.58 28.83
N TYR A 28 -9.96 6.21 27.68
CA TYR A 28 -10.83 6.07 26.51
C TYR A 28 -10.30 5.06 25.49
N GLY A 29 -9.04 4.63 25.63
CA GLY A 29 -8.33 3.72 24.73
C GLY A 29 -7.67 4.42 23.54
N LEU A 30 -7.74 5.76 23.48
CA LEU A 30 -7.19 6.55 22.39
C LEU A 30 -5.67 6.74 22.54
N GLY A 31 -5.16 6.73 23.77
CA GLY A 31 -3.74 6.88 24.06
C GLY A 31 -2.89 5.71 23.57
N GLU A 32 -3.41 4.49 23.72
CA GLU A 32 -2.77 3.28 23.16
C GLU A 32 -2.74 3.32 21.63
N GLN A 33 -3.83 3.76 21.00
CA GLN A 33 -3.91 3.89 19.55
C GLN A 33 -2.97 4.97 19.00
N PHE A 34 -2.77 6.07 19.75
CA PHE A 34 -1.76 7.07 19.44
C PHE A 34 -0.35 6.46 19.45
N ASP A 35 -0.02 5.65 20.48
CA ASP A 35 1.27 4.97 20.57
C ASP A 35 1.46 3.94 19.46
N GLU A 36 0.45 3.14 19.16
CA GLU A 36 0.48 2.18 18.04
C GLU A 36 0.77 2.87 16.71
N GLY A 37 0.19 4.05 16.47
CA GLY A 37 0.46 4.84 15.27
C GLY A 37 1.92 5.25 15.14
N ILE A 38 2.56 5.66 16.25
CA ILE A 38 3.99 5.98 16.27
C ILE A 38 4.85 4.71 16.17
N MET A 39 4.50 3.65 16.89
CA MET A 39 5.26 2.39 16.91
C MET A 39 5.22 1.66 15.57
N ALA A 40 4.21 1.90 14.73
CA ALA A 40 4.15 1.42 13.36
C ALA A 40 5.39 1.83 12.54
N MET A 41 6.08 2.92 12.91
CA MET A 41 7.33 3.37 12.31
C MET A 41 8.36 2.24 12.14
N GLY A 42 8.52 1.35 13.12
CA GLY A 42 9.49 0.26 13.03
C GLY A 42 9.15 -0.72 11.89
N SER A 43 7.91 -1.18 11.84
CA SER A 43 7.42 -2.08 10.79
C SER A 43 7.44 -1.42 9.41
N LEU A 44 7.05 -0.15 9.33
CA LEU A 44 7.11 0.65 8.10
C LEU A 44 8.57 0.79 7.60
N ALA A 45 9.51 1.09 8.50
CA ALA A 45 10.91 1.26 8.13
C ALA A 45 11.54 -0.02 7.54
N VAL A 46 11.21 -1.19 8.09
CA VAL A 46 11.67 -2.49 7.57
C VAL A 46 11.21 -2.71 6.13
N ALA A 47 9.97 -2.31 5.81
CA ALA A 47 9.38 -2.51 4.48
C ALA A 47 9.76 -1.41 3.47
N MET A 48 9.89 -0.16 3.91
CA MET A 48 9.94 1.00 3.01
C MET A 48 11.35 1.53 2.74
N VAL A 49 12.25 1.54 3.73
CA VAL A 49 13.56 2.21 3.59
C VAL A 49 14.35 1.62 2.44
N GLY A 50 14.45 0.29 2.36
CA GLY A 50 15.13 -0.39 1.26
C GLY A 50 14.48 -0.16 -0.09
N VAL A 51 13.14 -0.13 -0.17
CA VAL A 51 12.40 0.07 -1.44
C VAL A 51 12.60 1.48 -1.97
N VAL A 52 12.43 2.49 -1.11
CA VAL A 52 12.63 3.90 -1.47
C VAL A 52 14.05 4.11 -1.98
N SER A 53 15.04 3.57 -1.25
CA SER A 53 16.44 3.66 -1.67
C SER A 53 16.73 2.87 -2.94
N LEU A 54 16.05 1.74 -3.21
CA LEU A 54 16.20 0.95 -4.43
C LEU A 54 15.48 1.53 -5.64
N ALA A 55 14.47 2.40 -5.46
CA ALA A 55 13.61 2.88 -6.53
C ALA A 55 14.38 3.43 -7.75
N PRO A 56 15.44 4.27 -7.61
CA PRO A 56 16.21 4.75 -8.76
C PRO A 56 16.99 3.66 -9.49
N VAL A 57 17.45 2.63 -8.77
CA VAL A 57 18.17 1.49 -9.35
C VAL A 57 17.19 0.61 -10.15
N LEU A 58 16.02 0.34 -9.58
CA LEU A 58 14.95 -0.40 -10.25
C LEU A 58 14.51 0.31 -11.52
N ALA A 59 14.35 1.64 -11.48
CA ALA A 59 14.04 2.48 -12.63
C ALA A 59 15.05 2.29 -13.78
N LYS A 60 16.34 2.40 -13.47
CA LYS A 60 17.42 2.31 -14.45
C LYS A 60 17.51 0.93 -15.10
N ILE A 61 17.24 -0.13 -14.34
CA ILE A 61 17.32 -1.52 -14.82
C ILE A 61 16.07 -1.89 -15.63
N LEU A 62 14.89 -1.55 -15.11
CA LEU A 62 13.62 -2.01 -15.66
C LEU A 62 13.11 -1.10 -16.79
N GLY A 63 13.41 0.20 -16.76
CA GLY A 63 12.99 1.18 -17.76
C GLY A 63 13.25 0.75 -19.21
N PRO A 64 14.48 0.34 -19.59
CA PRO A 64 14.79 -0.09 -20.95
C PRO A 64 14.00 -1.31 -21.43
N ILE A 65 13.60 -2.19 -20.51
CA ILE A 65 12.84 -3.41 -20.81
C ILE A 65 11.35 -3.09 -20.93
N VAL A 66 10.84 -2.24 -20.05
CA VAL A 66 9.40 -2.05 -19.88
C VAL A 66 8.84 -0.97 -20.79
N THR A 67 9.59 0.10 -21.03
CA THR A 67 9.17 1.19 -21.93
C THR A 67 8.72 0.67 -23.30
N PRO A 68 9.47 -0.20 -24.01
CA PRO A 68 9.02 -0.76 -25.29
C PRO A 68 7.73 -1.57 -25.18
N ILE A 69 7.57 -2.34 -24.11
CA ILE A 69 6.41 -3.22 -23.89
C ILE A 69 5.15 -2.37 -23.69
N TYR A 70 5.22 -1.38 -22.79
CA TYR A 70 4.07 -0.52 -22.49
C TYR A 70 3.69 0.34 -23.70
N THR A 71 4.68 0.92 -24.39
CA THR A 71 4.44 1.69 -25.62
C THR A 71 3.82 0.82 -26.72
N ALA A 72 4.27 -0.43 -26.88
CA ALA A 72 3.68 -1.37 -27.84
C ALA A 72 2.23 -1.75 -27.51
N LEU A 73 1.86 -1.77 -26.23
CA LEU A 73 0.47 -1.95 -25.77
C LEU A 73 -0.37 -0.66 -25.86
N GLY A 74 0.24 0.45 -26.30
CA GLY A 74 -0.39 1.76 -26.38
C GLY A 74 -0.53 2.47 -25.04
N ALA A 75 0.15 2.01 -24.00
CA ALA A 75 0.19 2.59 -22.66
C ALA A 75 1.47 3.39 -22.43
N ASP A 76 1.38 4.37 -21.56
CA ASP A 76 2.52 5.17 -21.11
C ASP A 76 3.42 4.32 -20.18
N PRO A 77 4.75 4.34 -20.36
CA PRO A 77 5.70 3.68 -19.46
C PRO A 77 5.54 4.03 -17.97
N ALA A 78 5.02 5.21 -17.65
CA ALA A 78 4.73 5.64 -16.27
C ALA A 78 3.87 4.62 -15.51
N MET A 79 2.95 3.93 -16.19
CA MET A 79 2.06 2.94 -15.58
C MET A 79 2.82 1.77 -14.97
N PHE A 80 4.02 1.46 -15.46
CA PHE A 80 4.84 0.41 -14.88
C PHE A 80 5.40 0.77 -13.50
N ALA A 81 5.90 2.01 -13.35
CA ALA A 81 6.53 2.49 -12.13
C ALA A 81 5.65 2.19 -10.91
N THR A 82 4.37 2.49 -11.06
CA THR A 82 3.38 2.42 -9.99
C THR A 82 2.58 1.13 -9.95
N THR A 83 2.80 0.25 -10.94
CA THR A 83 2.42 -1.16 -10.83
C THR A 83 3.28 -1.85 -9.77
N LEU A 84 4.57 -1.50 -9.68
CA LEU A 84 5.49 -2.12 -8.72
C LEU A 84 5.64 -1.32 -7.43
N LEU A 85 5.87 0.00 -7.52
CA LEU A 85 6.18 0.85 -6.38
C LEU A 85 4.95 1.64 -5.94
N ALA A 86 4.78 1.79 -4.63
CA ALA A 86 3.77 2.69 -4.09
C ALA A 86 4.12 4.15 -4.40
N ASN A 87 3.10 4.99 -4.50
CA ASN A 87 3.23 6.41 -4.79
C ASN A 87 4.19 7.14 -3.84
N ASP A 88 4.13 6.82 -2.54
CA ASP A 88 4.99 7.31 -1.47
C ASP A 88 6.33 6.56 -1.34
N MET A 89 6.49 5.41 -1.99
CA MET A 89 7.73 4.61 -1.98
C MET A 89 8.60 4.85 -3.23
N GLY A 90 8.58 6.06 -3.76
CA GLY A 90 9.31 6.43 -4.99
C GLY A 90 8.59 6.07 -6.29
N GLY A 91 7.41 5.46 -6.24
CA GLY A 91 6.60 5.17 -7.43
C GLY A 91 6.09 6.43 -8.13
N TYR A 92 5.67 7.45 -7.39
CA TYR A 92 5.24 8.73 -7.98
C TYR A 92 6.35 9.46 -8.75
N PRO A 93 7.52 9.76 -8.15
CA PRO A 93 8.59 10.44 -8.89
C PRO A 93 9.07 9.61 -10.09
N LEU A 94 9.13 8.29 -9.95
CA LEU A 94 9.48 7.40 -11.06
C LEU A 94 8.43 7.43 -12.19
N ALA A 95 7.15 7.43 -11.85
CA ALA A 95 6.08 7.55 -12.84
C ALA A 95 6.20 8.88 -13.60
N MET A 96 6.47 9.98 -12.90
CA MET A 96 6.67 11.29 -13.53
C MET A 96 7.91 11.35 -14.42
N GLU A 97 8.99 10.63 -14.07
CA GLU A 97 10.20 10.56 -14.88
C GLU A 97 10.02 9.70 -16.15
N LEU A 98 9.29 8.59 -16.05
CA LEU A 98 9.01 7.70 -17.18
C LEU A 98 7.86 8.19 -18.08
N ALA A 99 7.08 9.15 -17.61
CA ALA A 99 5.90 9.64 -18.29
C ALA A 99 6.22 10.31 -19.62
N GLN A 100 5.49 9.94 -20.67
CA GLN A 100 5.49 10.66 -21.94
C GLN A 100 4.58 11.89 -21.88
N THR A 101 3.55 11.86 -21.03
CA THR A 101 2.68 13.01 -20.74
C THR A 101 2.50 13.21 -19.23
N THR A 102 2.42 14.48 -18.82
CA THR A 102 2.17 14.83 -17.40
C THR A 102 0.89 14.18 -16.87
N GLU A 103 -0.17 14.11 -17.68
CA GLU A 103 -1.43 13.46 -17.27
C GLU A 103 -1.27 11.97 -17.02
N ALA A 104 -0.52 11.24 -17.87
CA ALA A 104 -0.26 9.82 -17.65
C ALA A 104 0.61 9.59 -16.42
N GLY A 105 1.60 10.45 -16.18
CA GLY A 105 2.42 10.44 -14.97
C GLY A 105 1.58 10.65 -13.70
N LEU A 106 0.68 11.62 -13.70
CA LEU A 106 -0.23 11.88 -12.57
C LEU A 106 -1.24 10.74 -12.37
N PHE A 107 -1.80 10.20 -13.45
CA PHE A 107 -2.73 9.07 -13.40
C PHE A 107 -2.06 7.81 -12.85
N ALA A 108 -0.88 7.46 -13.37
CA ALA A 108 -0.07 6.36 -12.89
C ALA A 108 0.35 6.58 -11.44
N GLY A 109 0.91 7.75 -11.14
CA GLY A 109 1.48 8.11 -9.84
C GLY A 109 0.45 8.18 -8.72
N LEU A 110 -0.64 8.90 -8.93
CA LEU A 110 -1.60 9.21 -7.86
C LEU A 110 -2.72 8.18 -7.73
N ILE A 111 -3.13 7.55 -8.84
CA ILE A 111 -4.28 6.64 -8.83
C ILE A 111 -3.83 5.18 -8.83
N LEU A 112 -3.13 4.74 -9.88
CA LEU A 112 -2.65 3.36 -9.92
C LEU A 112 -1.67 3.08 -8.78
N GLY A 113 -0.76 4.02 -8.51
CA GLY A 113 0.25 3.94 -7.46
C GLY A 113 -0.28 4.02 -6.04
N ALA A 114 -1.55 4.38 -5.85
CA ALA A 114 -2.22 4.30 -4.55
C ALA A 114 -2.92 2.95 -4.35
N MET A 115 -3.04 2.12 -5.39
CA MET A 115 -3.76 0.84 -5.34
C MET A 115 -2.81 -0.35 -5.53
N MET A 116 -2.03 -0.37 -6.60
CA MET A 116 -1.25 -1.55 -6.99
C MET A 116 0.07 -1.64 -6.25
N GLY A 117 0.88 -0.56 -6.29
CA GLY A 117 2.15 -0.47 -5.56
C GLY A 117 2.05 -0.82 -4.06
N PRO A 118 1.17 -0.17 -3.27
CA PRO A 118 1.01 -0.46 -1.84
C PRO A 118 0.53 -1.89 -1.57
N THR A 119 -0.14 -2.53 -2.54
CA THR A 119 -0.48 -3.95 -2.40
C THR A 119 0.79 -4.81 -2.49
N ILE A 120 1.66 -4.55 -3.47
CA ILE A 120 2.83 -5.39 -3.75
C ILE A 120 3.98 -5.14 -2.77
N VAL A 121 4.41 -3.89 -2.60
CA VAL A 121 5.62 -3.57 -1.82
C VAL A 121 5.36 -3.35 -0.34
N PHE A 122 4.09 -3.24 0.08
CA PHE A 122 3.73 -3.01 1.48
C PHE A 122 2.84 -4.11 2.06
N THR A 123 1.64 -4.27 1.53
CA THR A 123 0.62 -5.17 2.07
C THR A 123 1.14 -6.61 2.10
N ILE A 124 1.73 -7.11 1.02
CA ILE A 124 2.26 -8.47 0.95
C ILE A 124 3.37 -8.73 2.00
N PRO A 125 4.49 -7.97 2.04
CA PRO A 125 5.55 -8.17 3.04
C PRO A 125 5.06 -8.08 4.48
N VAL A 126 4.26 -7.05 4.78
CA VAL A 126 3.78 -6.79 6.14
C VAL A 126 2.81 -7.87 6.60
N ALA A 127 1.87 -8.26 5.74
CA ALA A 127 0.91 -9.30 6.04
C ALA A 127 1.58 -10.65 6.32
N LEU A 128 2.57 -11.05 5.52
CA LEU A 128 3.30 -12.31 5.72
C LEU A 128 4.13 -12.33 7.01
N GLY A 129 4.57 -11.15 7.49
CA GLY A 129 5.27 -11.03 8.77
C GLY A 129 4.35 -11.12 10.00
N ILE A 130 3.05 -10.90 9.83
CA ILE A 130 2.06 -10.82 10.93
C ILE A 130 1.15 -12.05 10.97
N ILE A 131 0.71 -12.54 9.80
CA ILE A 131 -0.30 -13.60 9.68
C ILE A 131 0.34 -14.98 9.81
N GLU A 132 -0.35 -15.89 10.50
CA GLU A 132 0.05 -17.29 10.65
C GLU A 132 0.11 -18.03 9.30
N GLU A 133 1.09 -18.93 9.12
CA GLU A 133 1.32 -19.63 7.85
C GLU A 133 0.08 -20.36 7.31
N LYS A 134 -0.77 -20.90 8.20
CA LYS A 134 -2.01 -21.60 7.84
C LYS A 134 -3.00 -20.68 7.09
N ASP A 135 -2.94 -19.37 7.35
CA ASP A 135 -3.88 -18.38 6.82
C ASP A 135 -3.33 -17.65 5.58
N HIS A 136 -2.07 -17.90 5.20
CA HIS A 136 -1.45 -17.33 3.99
C HIS A 136 -2.22 -17.66 2.71
N ARG A 137 -2.93 -18.80 2.69
CA ARG A 137 -3.83 -19.16 1.59
C ARG A 137 -4.95 -18.13 1.41
N PHE A 138 -5.60 -17.73 2.50
CA PHE A 138 -6.70 -16.77 2.47
C PHE A 138 -6.21 -15.37 2.12
N LEU A 139 -5.04 -14.98 2.65
CA LEU A 139 -4.36 -13.74 2.29
C LEU A 139 -4.08 -13.68 0.79
N ALA A 140 -3.48 -14.73 0.22
CA ALA A 140 -3.15 -14.80 -1.20
C ALA A 140 -4.39 -14.64 -2.09
N MET A 141 -5.48 -15.36 -1.75
CA MET A 141 -6.75 -15.25 -2.48
C MET A 141 -7.35 -13.84 -2.36
N GLY A 142 -7.36 -13.26 -1.16
CA GLY A 142 -7.88 -11.91 -0.92
C GLY A 142 -7.11 -10.84 -1.70
N ILE A 143 -5.77 -10.89 -1.67
CA ILE A 143 -4.91 -9.95 -2.40
C ILE A 143 -5.10 -10.11 -3.91
N MET A 144 -5.09 -11.33 -4.45
CA MET A 144 -5.31 -11.54 -5.89
C MET A 144 -6.72 -11.09 -6.33
N ALA A 145 -7.76 -11.37 -5.54
CA ALA A 145 -9.11 -10.91 -5.82
C ALA A 145 -9.19 -9.36 -5.79
N GLY A 146 -8.54 -8.72 -4.81
CA GLY A 146 -8.42 -7.26 -4.75
C GLY A 146 -7.73 -6.69 -6.00
N MET A 147 -6.60 -7.28 -6.42
CA MET A 147 -5.87 -6.86 -7.63
C MET A 147 -6.72 -6.97 -8.90
N VAL A 148 -7.59 -7.97 -9.02
CA VAL A 148 -8.52 -8.09 -10.17
C VAL A 148 -9.47 -6.88 -10.27
N THR A 149 -9.80 -6.25 -9.15
CA THR A 149 -10.71 -5.08 -9.12
C THR A 149 -10.00 -3.74 -9.35
N ILE A 150 -8.66 -3.69 -9.29
CA ILE A 150 -7.88 -2.44 -9.45
C ILE A 150 -8.23 -1.68 -10.73
N PRO A 151 -8.32 -2.31 -11.93
CA PRO A 151 -8.67 -1.57 -13.15
C PRO A 151 -9.97 -0.78 -13.05
N ILE A 152 -10.96 -1.31 -12.32
CA ILE A 152 -12.25 -0.64 -12.12
C ILE A 152 -12.06 0.60 -11.24
N GLY A 153 -11.35 0.45 -10.12
CA GLY A 153 -11.06 1.57 -9.22
C GLY A 153 -10.21 2.65 -9.89
N THR A 154 -9.19 2.25 -10.64
CA THR A 154 -8.33 3.18 -11.39
C THR A 154 -9.10 3.89 -12.50
N PHE A 155 -10.00 3.20 -13.21
CA PHE A 155 -10.88 3.82 -14.21
C PHE A 155 -11.79 4.90 -13.60
N ILE A 156 -12.53 4.54 -12.54
CA ILE A 156 -13.44 5.47 -11.87
C ILE A 156 -12.67 6.63 -11.24
N GLY A 157 -11.54 6.34 -10.58
CA GLY A 157 -10.67 7.36 -10.01
C GLY A 157 -10.17 8.35 -11.07
N GLY A 158 -9.78 7.84 -12.24
CA GLY A 158 -9.35 8.68 -13.36
C GLY A 158 -10.44 9.63 -13.86
N LEU A 159 -11.67 9.12 -13.98
CA LEU A 159 -12.81 9.94 -14.38
C LEU A 159 -13.13 11.03 -13.35
N VAL A 160 -13.13 10.68 -12.07
CA VAL A 160 -13.38 11.63 -10.97
C VAL A 160 -12.28 12.69 -10.89
N ALA A 161 -11.03 12.32 -11.17
CA ALA A 161 -9.90 13.24 -11.27
C ALA A 161 -9.95 14.15 -12.51
N GLY A 162 -10.89 13.92 -13.45
CA GLY A 162 -11.07 14.75 -14.63
C GLY A 162 -10.13 14.44 -15.80
N PHE A 163 -9.48 13.27 -15.80
CA PHE A 163 -8.61 12.84 -16.90
C PHE A 163 -9.39 12.44 -18.15
N ASP A 164 -8.76 12.57 -19.32
CA ASP A 164 -9.34 12.14 -20.59
C ASP A 164 -9.59 10.62 -20.63
N ILE A 165 -10.77 10.24 -21.13
CA ILE A 165 -11.23 8.84 -21.15
C ILE A 165 -10.33 7.96 -22.03
N VAL A 166 -9.87 8.49 -23.17
CA VAL A 166 -9.02 7.72 -24.09
C VAL A 166 -7.66 7.48 -23.47
N MET A 167 -7.10 8.49 -22.78
CA MET A 167 -5.87 8.35 -22.00
C MET A 167 -6.01 7.28 -20.91
N ILE A 168 -7.09 7.33 -20.12
CA ILE A 168 -7.36 6.34 -19.06
C ILE A 168 -7.42 4.93 -19.66
N VAL A 169 -8.26 4.71 -20.68
CA VAL A 169 -8.48 3.37 -21.26
C VAL A 169 -7.21 2.79 -21.85
N ARG A 170 -6.40 3.60 -22.57
CA ARG A 170 -5.12 3.16 -23.12
C ARG A 170 -4.14 2.73 -22.03
N ASN A 171 -4.02 3.53 -20.99
CA ASN A 171 -3.12 3.25 -19.87
C ASN A 171 -3.57 2.08 -19.00
N LEU A 172 -4.86 1.74 -18.99
CA LEU A 172 -5.39 0.57 -18.30
C LEU A 172 -5.15 -0.75 -19.03
N VAL A 173 -4.81 -0.75 -20.33
CA VAL A 173 -4.66 -1.99 -21.12
C VAL A 173 -3.73 -3.01 -20.44
N PRO A 174 -2.50 -2.66 -20.01
CA PRO A 174 -1.61 -3.62 -19.35
C PRO A 174 -2.19 -4.14 -18.03
N ILE A 175 -2.84 -3.27 -17.26
CA ILE A 175 -3.40 -3.60 -15.94
C ILE A 175 -4.61 -4.53 -16.08
N VAL A 176 -5.47 -4.29 -17.08
CA VAL A 176 -6.61 -5.15 -17.42
C VAL A 176 -6.12 -6.53 -17.85
N ILE A 177 -5.05 -6.62 -18.65
CA ILE A 177 -4.46 -7.91 -19.04
C ILE A 177 -4.03 -8.69 -17.80
N VAL A 178 -3.29 -8.06 -16.88
CA VAL A 178 -2.87 -8.69 -15.62
C VAL A 178 -4.08 -9.13 -14.79
N ALA A 179 -5.08 -8.27 -14.62
CA ALA A 179 -6.30 -8.60 -13.88
C ALA A 179 -7.05 -9.79 -14.48
N LEU A 180 -7.18 -9.87 -15.82
CA LEU A 180 -7.80 -11.00 -16.50
C LEU A 180 -7.00 -12.29 -16.32
N LEU A 181 -5.67 -12.23 -16.39
CA LEU A 181 -4.81 -13.39 -16.15
C LEU A 181 -4.94 -13.89 -14.70
N LEU A 182 -4.97 -12.98 -13.72
CA LEU A 182 -5.20 -13.31 -12.32
C LEU A 182 -6.58 -13.95 -12.12
N ALA A 183 -7.63 -13.36 -12.70
CA ALA A 183 -9.00 -13.88 -12.60
C ALA A 183 -9.12 -15.28 -13.22
N LEU A 184 -8.57 -15.48 -14.42
CA LEU A 184 -8.56 -16.78 -15.09
C LEU A 184 -7.73 -17.82 -14.32
N GLY A 185 -6.60 -17.41 -13.76
CA GLY A 185 -5.74 -18.24 -12.92
C GLY A 185 -6.46 -18.70 -11.65
N LEU A 186 -7.12 -17.77 -10.95
CA LEU A 186 -7.92 -18.07 -9.76
C LEU A 186 -9.10 -19.00 -10.09
N TRP A 187 -9.73 -18.82 -11.25
CA TRP A 187 -10.86 -19.65 -11.65
C TRP A 187 -10.44 -21.08 -12.02
N LYS A 188 -9.37 -21.24 -12.80
CA LYS A 188 -8.98 -22.55 -13.35
C LYS A 188 -7.98 -23.31 -12.48
N MET A 189 -7.10 -22.61 -11.76
CA MET A 189 -5.92 -23.20 -11.10
C MET A 189 -5.58 -22.52 -9.77
N PRO A 190 -6.54 -22.36 -8.83
CA PRO A 190 -6.36 -21.56 -7.61
C PRO A 190 -5.16 -22.03 -6.77
N ASP A 191 -4.98 -23.33 -6.56
CA ASP A 191 -3.85 -23.83 -5.76
C ASP A 191 -2.48 -23.53 -6.40
N LYS A 192 -2.40 -23.49 -7.74
CA LYS A 192 -1.16 -23.09 -8.42
C LYS A 192 -0.93 -21.58 -8.32
N MET A 193 -2.00 -20.78 -8.40
CA MET A 193 -1.91 -19.33 -8.21
C MET A 193 -1.45 -18.99 -6.80
N ILE A 194 -1.99 -19.65 -5.78
CA ILE A 194 -1.58 -19.46 -4.38
C ILE A 194 -0.10 -19.79 -4.21
N LYS A 195 0.36 -20.95 -4.72
CA LYS A 195 1.79 -21.31 -4.67
C LYS A 195 2.68 -20.30 -5.40
N GLY A 196 2.27 -19.86 -6.60
CA GLY A 196 2.98 -18.85 -7.38
C GLY A 196 3.04 -17.50 -6.65
N PHE A 197 1.94 -17.11 -6.01
CA PHE A 197 1.86 -15.91 -5.18
C PHE A 197 2.81 -15.99 -3.99
N THR A 198 2.89 -17.12 -3.28
CA THR A 198 3.83 -17.29 -2.16
C THR A 198 5.28 -17.12 -2.63
N VAL A 199 5.65 -17.73 -3.76
CA VAL A 199 7.00 -17.57 -4.33
C VAL A 199 7.27 -16.12 -4.74
N PHE A 200 6.31 -15.48 -5.39
CA PHE A 200 6.40 -14.07 -5.76
C PHE A 200 6.59 -13.17 -4.54
N ALA A 201 5.76 -13.37 -3.52
CA ALA A 201 5.79 -12.61 -2.28
C ALA A 201 7.12 -12.77 -1.54
N GLN A 202 7.65 -13.99 -1.45
CA GLN A 202 8.98 -14.26 -0.90
C GLN A 202 10.08 -13.57 -1.71
N GLY A 203 9.96 -13.54 -3.04
CA GLY A 203 10.88 -12.81 -3.92
C GLY A 203 10.88 -11.31 -3.66
N VAL A 204 9.69 -10.71 -3.53
CA VAL A 204 9.54 -9.28 -3.17
C VAL A 204 10.19 -9.01 -1.83
N VAL A 205 9.85 -9.79 -0.78
CA VAL A 205 10.45 -9.65 0.56
C VAL A 205 11.97 -9.77 0.52
N ALA A 206 12.51 -10.70 -0.26
CA ALA A 206 13.96 -10.87 -0.42
C ALA A 206 14.62 -9.63 -1.05
N ILE A 207 14.04 -9.09 -2.13
CA ILE A 207 14.55 -7.88 -2.78
C ILE A 207 14.54 -6.69 -1.82
N ILE A 208 13.42 -6.50 -1.10
CA ILE A 208 13.30 -5.44 -0.09
C ILE A 208 14.36 -5.58 0.99
N THR A 209 14.54 -6.80 1.52
CA THR A 209 15.51 -7.10 2.57
C THR A 209 16.94 -6.83 2.10
N ILE A 210 17.28 -7.24 0.88
CA ILE A 210 18.61 -6.98 0.28
C ILE A 210 18.83 -5.48 0.10
N GLY A 211 17.83 -4.74 -0.40
CA GLY A 211 17.88 -3.28 -0.52
C GLY A 211 18.11 -2.61 0.83
N THR A 212 17.32 -2.98 1.84
CA THR A 212 17.46 -2.44 3.20
C THR A 212 18.83 -2.74 3.78
N ALA A 213 19.33 -3.98 3.65
CA ALA A 213 20.67 -4.32 4.13
C ALA A 213 21.78 -3.55 3.40
N ALA A 214 21.69 -3.44 2.07
CA ALA A 214 22.66 -2.72 1.25
C ALA A 214 22.73 -1.24 1.65
N ILE A 215 21.59 -0.57 1.79
CA ILE A 215 21.59 0.86 2.16
C ILE A 215 22.01 1.08 3.61
N ILE A 216 21.74 0.16 4.53
CA ILE A 216 22.26 0.24 5.91
C ILE A 216 23.78 0.15 5.91
N VAL A 217 24.36 -0.79 5.17
CA VAL A 217 25.82 -0.93 5.05
C VAL A 217 26.42 0.35 4.49
N GLU A 218 25.87 0.87 3.39
CA GLU A 218 26.34 2.11 2.78
C GLU A 218 26.23 3.30 3.74
N THR A 219 25.09 3.45 4.43
CA THR A 219 24.84 4.56 5.36
C THR A 219 25.78 4.52 6.58
N LEU A 220 26.04 3.35 7.14
CA LEU A 220 26.84 3.21 8.37
C LEU A 220 28.36 3.14 8.11
N THR A 221 28.78 2.67 6.93
CA THR A 221 30.20 2.40 6.64
C THR A 221 30.76 3.22 5.49
N GLY A 222 29.90 3.85 4.68
CA GLY A 222 30.28 4.52 3.42
C GLY A 222 30.61 3.56 2.28
N ILE A 223 30.50 2.24 2.49
CA ILE A 223 30.78 1.24 1.45
C ILE A 223 29.55 1.08 0.56
N VAL A 224 29.66 1.53 -0.69
CA VAL A 224 28.59 1.40 -1.70
C VAL A 224 28.43 -0.07 -2.10
N VAL A 225 27.31 -0.68 -1.74
CA VAL A 225 26.99 -2.09 -2.08
C VAL A 225 26.26 -2.17 -3.42
N ILE A 226 25.26 -1.30 -3.62
CA ILE A 226 24.47 -1.21 -4.85
C ILE A 226 24.59 0.22 -5.37
N PRO A 227 25.29 0.45 -6.50
CA PRO A 227 25.46 1.80 -7.03
C PRO A 227 24.15 2.44 -7.47
N GLY A 228 23.92 3.69 -7.05
CA GLY A 228 22.79 4.51 -7.48
C GLY A 228 21.55 4.42 -6.59
N MET A 229 21.66 3.83 -5.38
CA MET A 229 20.60 3.90 -4.39
C MET A 229 20.41 5.33 -3.86
N ALA A 230 19.17 5.71 -3.55
CA ALA A 230 18.90 6.95 -2.83
C ALA A 230 19.25 6.81 -1.34
N PRO A 231 19.61 7.90 -0.63
CA PRO A 231 19.97 7.86 0.78
C PRO A 231 18.88 7.23 1.66
N ALA A 232 19.28 6.52 2.72
CA ALA A 232 18.31 5.96 3.69
C ALA A 232 17.45 7.02 4.38
N SER A 233 17.95 8.27 4.46
CA SER A 233 17.21 9.40 5.04
C SER A 233 15.88 9.66 4.36
N ASP A 234 15.80 9.44 3.04
CA ASP A 234 14.60 9.70 2.26
C ASP A 234 13.48 8.76 2.69
N GLY A 235 13.78 7.47 2.78
CA GLY A 235 12.84 6.47 3.28
C GLY A 235 12.47 6.68 4.75
N ILE A 236 13.43 7.06 5.61
CA ILE A 236 13.18 7.36 7.02
C ILE A 236 12.25 8.57 7.17
N GLN A 237 12.45 9.62 6.36
CA GLN A 237 11.61 10.81 6.39
C GLN A 237 10.16 10.46 6.01
N THR A 238 9.96 9.74 4.91
CA THR A 238 8.61 9.31 4.49
C THR A 238 7.94 8.49 5.58
N VAL A 239 8.64 7.53 6.17
CA VAL A 239 8.12 6.71 7.27
C VAL A 239 7.79 7.57 8.50
N GLY A 240 8.59 8.57 8.80
CA GLY A 240 8.35 9.56 9.86
C GLY A 240 7.06 10.33 9.66
N GLU A 241 6.85 10.87 8.47
CA GLU A 241 5.65 11.62 8.09
C GLU A 241 4.40 10.75 8.17
N ILE A 242 4.48 9.49 7.71
CA ILE A 242 3.39 8.52 7.84
C ILE A 242 3.08 8.28 9.32
N ALA A 243 4.08 8.00 10.16
CA ALA A 243 3.87 7.72 11.58
C ALA A 243 3.19 8.89 12.32
N LEU A 244 3.56 10.14 12.00
CA LEU A 244 2.88 11.32 12.53
C LEU A 244 1.40 11.37 12.13
N MET A 245 1.10 11.01 10.89
CA MET A 245 -0.28 10.92 10.41
C MET A 245 -1.06 9.79 11.10
N LEU A 246 -0.45 8.61 11.24
CA LEU A 246 -1.05 7.44 11.87
C LEU A 246 -1.36 7.68 13.36
N ALA A 247 -0.53 8.46 14.05
CA ALA A 247 -0.78 8.85 15.44
C ALA A 247 -2.13 9.60 15.64
N GLY A 248 -2.67 10.23 14.59
CA GLY A 248 -4.02 10.79 14.58
C GLY A 248 -5.07 9.88 13.94
N ALA A 249 -4.70 9.19 12.86
CA ALA A 249 -5.60 8.32 12.12
C ALA A 249 -6.08 7.12 12.96
N PHE A 250 -5.19 6.49 13.75
CA PHE A 250 -5.54 5.34 14.57
C PHE A 250 -6.55 5.69 15.68
N PRO A 251 -6.34 6.75 16.50
CA PRO A 251 -7.37 7.20 17.44
C PRO A 251 -8.69 7.59 16.78
N MET A 252 -8.65 8.27 15.63
CA MET A 252 -9.86 8.63 14.88
C MET A 252 -10.65 7.39 14.48
N VAL A 253 -9.96 6.37 13.95
CA VAL A 253 -10.61 5.16 13.49
C VAL A 253 -11.08 4.33 14.65
N HIS A 254 -10.32 4.24 15.74
CA HIS A 254 -10.78 3.62 16.98
C HIS A 254 -12.05 4.28 17.50
N PHE A 255 -12.15 5.60 17.43
CA PHE A 255 -13.38 6.30 17.78
C PHE A 255 -14.53 5.95 16.83
N ILE A 256 -14.29 5.97 15.52
CA ILE A 256 -15.31 5.63 14.52
C ILE A 256 -15.79 4.18 14.71
N THR A 257 -14.88 3.22 14.88
CA THR A 257 -15.23 1.81 15.09
C THR A 257 -16.02 1.63 16.37
N LYS A 258 -15.63 2.29 17.47
CA LYS A 258 -16.31 2.20 18.76
C LYS A 258 -17.71 2.80 18.72
N VAL A 259 -17.86 4.00 18.16
CA VAL A 259 -19.13 4.74 18.09
C VAL A 259 -20.08 4.14 17.07
N PHE A 260 -19.58 3.76 15.89
CA PHE A 260 -20.38 3.21 14.79
C PHE A 260 -20.36 1.68 14.72
N SER A 261 -19.84 1.00 15.76
CA SER A 261 -19.78 -0.48 15.85
C SER A 261 -21.12 -1.14 15.53
N LYS A 262 -22.22 -0.70 16.15
CA LYS A 262 -23.55 -1.30 15.94
C LYS A 262 -24.05 -1.19 14.49
N PRO A 263 -24.03 0.00 13.85
CA PRO A 263 -24.31 0.13 12.42
C PRO A 263 -23.41 -0.74 11.54
N LEU A 264 -22.10 -0.73 11.80
CA LEU A 264 -21.11 -1.46 11.02
C LEU A 264 -21.28 -2.98 11.13
N MET A 265 -21.55 -3.48 12.34
CA MET A 265 -21.84 -4.89 12.60
C MET A 265 -23.17 -5.33 11.98
N LYS A 266 -24.20 -4.46 11.97
CA LYS A 266 -25.45 -4.73 11.24
C LYS A 266 -25.23 -4.85 9.74
N MET A 267 -24.37 -4.01 9.16
CA MET A 267 -23.97 -4.16 7.76
C MET A 267 -23.19 -5.45 7.53
N GLY A 268 -22.31 -5.85 8.45
CA GLY A 268 -21.63 -7.14 8.41
C GLY A 268 -22.60 -8.32 8.41
N GLY A 269 -23.59 -8.31 9.31
CA GLY A 269 -24.63 -9.33 9.36
C GLY A 269 -25.47 -9.43 8.07
N LEU A 270 -25.73 -8.31 7.40
CA LEU A 270 -26.41 -8.30 6.09
C LEU A 270 -25.55 -8.89 4.97
N LEU A 271 -24.23 -8.76 5.07
CA LEU A 271 -23.26 -9.35 4.14
C LEU A 271 -22.92 -10.81 4.49
N GLY A 272 -23.47 -11.35 5.59
CA GLY A 272 -23.21 -12.72 6.04
C GLY A 272 -21.82 -12.93 6.64
N ILE A 273 -21.16 -11.86 7.12
CA ILE A 273 -19.83 -11.93 7.73
C ILE A 273 -19.90 -11.82 9.26
N GLY A 274 -18.96 -12.45 9.96
CA GLY A 274 -18.85 -12.41 11.42
C GLY A 274 -18.39 -11.06 11.97
N ASP A 275 -18.58 -10.85 13.27
CA ASP A 275 -18.29 -9.59 13.96
C ASP A 275 -16.80 -9.18 13.85
N VAL A 276 -15.88 -10.16 13.94
CA VAL A 276 -14.44 -9.93 13.80
C VAL A 276 -14.08 -9.52 12.37
N ALA A 277 -14.67 -10.16 11.36
CA ALA A 277 -14.48 -9.79 9.96
C ALA A 277 -15.03 -8.38 9.66
N ALA A 278 -16.19 -8.04 10.22
CA ALA A 278 -16.75 -6.69 10.12
C ALA A 278 -15.83 -5.64 10.76
N ALA A 279 -15.28 -5.93 11.95
CA ALA A 279 -14.29 -5.06 12.59
C ALA A 279 -13.01 -4.93 11.75
N GLY A 280 -12.53 -6.02 11.15
CA GLY A 280 -11.37 -6.02 10.26
C GLY A 280 -11.56 -5.17 9.00
N MET A 281 -12.75 -5.21 8.37
CA MET A 281 -13.06 -4.33 7.23
C MET A 281 -12.98 -2.85 7.63
N VAL A 282 -13.48 -2.50 8.81
CA VAL A 282 -13.45 -1.11 9.28
C VAL A 282 -12.04 -0.69 9.66
N ALA A 283 -11.27 -1.57 10.31
CA ALA A 283 -9.86 -1.33 10.59
C ALA A 283 -9.08 -1.05 9.29
N THR A 284 -9.34 -1.81 8.23
CA THR A 284 -8.70 -1.65 6.92
C THR A 284 -8.95 -0.29 6.28
N LEU A 285 -10.07 0.39 6.58
CA LEU A 285 -10.31 1.76 6.12
C LEU A 285 -9.30 2.77 6.67
N ALA A 286 -8.67 2.45 7.80
CA ALA A 286 -7.61 3.25 8.39
C ALA A 286 -6.23 2.76 8.02
N ASN A 287 -6.03 1.45 8.22
CA ASN A 287 -4.76 0.77 8.05
C ASN A 287 -5.02 -0.75 8.03
N ASN A 288 -4.33 -1.46 7.15
CA ASN A 288 -4.46 -2.91 7.05
C ASN A 288 -3.68 -3.69 8.14
N ILE A 289 -2.71 -3.07 8.83
CA ILE A 289 -1.90 -3.71 9.88
C ILE A 289 -2.77 -4.23 11.04
N PRO A 290 -3.67 -3.42 11.66
CA PRO A 290 -4.52 -3.94 12.74
C PRO A 290 -5.44 -5.07 12.25
N MET A 291 -5.92 -5.00 11.01
CA MET A 291 -6.76 -6.04 10.42
C MET A 291 -6.01 -7.38 10.31
N PHE A 292 -4.73 -7.38 9.91
CA PHE A 292 -3.93 -8.60 9.84
C PHE A 292 -3.81 -9.31 11.20
N GLY A 293 -3.71 -8.57 12.30
CA GLY A 293 -3.68 -9.14 13.65
C GLY A 293 -4.98 -9.82 14.07
N LEU A 294 -6.12 -9.38 13.51
CA LEU A 294 -7.45 -9.96 13.76
C LEU A 294 -7.74 -11.20 12.92
N MET A 295 -6.95 -11.47 11.87
CA MET A 295 -7.24 -12.51 10.88
C MET A 295 -7.31 -13.92 11.51
N LYS A 296 -6.49 -14.19 12.53
CA LYS A 296 -6.48 -15.46 13.26
C LYS A 296 -7.80 -15.79 13.97
N ASP A 297 -8.63 -14.77 14.21
CA ASP A 297 -9.90 -14.84 14.94
C ASP A 297 -11.12 -14.70 14.00
N MET A 298 -10.91 -14.69 12.68
CA MET A 298 -11.96 -14.63 11.63
C MET A 298 -12.36 -16.02 11.12
#